data_AF-A0A2T0WRD9-F1
#
_entry.id   AF-A0A2T0WRD9-F1
#
_cell.length_a   1.000
_cell.length_b   1.000
_cell.length_c   1.000
_cell.angle_alpha   90.00
_cell.angle_beta   90.00
_cell.angle_gamma   90.00
#
_symmetry.space_group_name_H-M   'P 1'
#
loop_
_entity.id
_entity.type
_entity.pdbx_description
1 polymer ?
#
loop_
_entity_poly.entity_id
_entity_poly.type
_entity_poly.pdbx_seq_one_letter_code
_entity_poly.pdbx_strand_id
1 'polypeptide(L)'
;MELRRIDNLWKFLGIKNNLSVNYSLHDEMKYSIVKGGLELTHQFNPKFLSKSSLLIQERSFQDNLAHQKFMSQKQRFGIKPKVASPVMSSVFFPKELLDLQKKFDLEVQKDRKGHFKVTISPFVPKSIYDILNVVNLVSRTLWVKNFFAEGIRN
;
A
#
# COMPACT_ATOMS: atom_id res chain seq x y z
N MET A 1 3.31 -1.65 22.84
CA MET A 1 4.15 -0.52 22.38
C MET A 1 4.00 -0.27 20.87
N GLU A 2 4.06 -1.31 20.04
CA GLU A 2 3.95 -1.21 18.56
C GLU A 2 2.64 -0.58 18.04
N LEU A 3 1.48 -0.95 18.59
CA LEU A 3 0.17 -0.43 18.14
C LEU A 3 0.04 1.09 18.33
N ARG A 4 0.43 1.59 19.51
CA ARG A 4 0.46 3.03 19.81
C ARG A 4 1.42 3.77 18.90
N ARG A 5 2.55 3.14 18.56
CA ARG A 5 3.50 3.70 17.59
C ARG A 5 2.84 3.85 16.22
N ILE A 6 2.21 2.80 15.69
CA ILE A 6 1.51 2.84 14.39
C ILE A 6 0.41 3.91 14.40
N ASP A 7 -0.42 3.96 15.45
CA ASP A 7 -1.46 4.99 15.61
C ASP A 7 -0.88 6.41 15.57
N ASN A 8 0.19 6.66 16.32
CA ASN A 8 0.88 7.96 16.30
C ASN A 8 1.42 8.33 14.92
N LEU A 9 1.95 7.37 14.16
CA LEU A 9 2.44 7.62 12.80
C LEU A 9 1.31 8.10 11.87
N TRP A 10 0.15 7.43 11.91
CA TRP A 10 -1.00 7.80 11.07
C TRP A 10 -1.61 9.13 11.48
N LYS A 11 -1.79 9.38 12.78
CA LYS A 11 -2.28 10.67 13.30
C LYS A 11 -1.36 11.81 12.90
N PHE A 12 -0.05 11.63 13.08
CA PHE A 12 0.94 12.65 12.71
C PHE A 12 0.91 12.96 11.20
N LEU A 13 0.82 11.92 10.36
CA LEU A 13 0.71 12.11 8.90
C LEU A 13 -0.57 12.83 8.50
N GLY A 14 -1.70 12.49 9.13
CA GLY A 14 -2.96 13.20 8.95
C GLY A 14 -2.83 14.68 9.26
N ILE A 15 -2.34 15.00 10.46
CA ILE A 15 -2.17 16.39 10.93
C ILE A 15 -1.23 17.17 9.99
N LYS A 16 -0.02 16.65 9.72
CA LYS A 16 0.99 17.38 8.93
C LYS A 16 0.60 17.58 7.46
N ASN A 17 -0.32 16.78 6.92
CA ASN A 17 -0.81 16.93 5.55
C ASN A 17 -2.22 17.55 5.47
N ASN A 18 -2.80 17.94 6.60
CA ASN A 18 -4.19 18.39 6.71
C ASN A 18 -5.18 17.39 6.07
N LEU A 19 -5.00 16.10 6.40
CA LEU A 19 -5.82 14.98 5.90
C LEU A 19 -6.57 14.34 7.06
N SER A 20 -7.85 14.04 6.83
CA SER A 20 -8.64 13.26 7.78
C SER A 20 -8.24 11.78 7.73
N VAL A 21 -7.91 11.24 8.90
CA VAL A 21 -7.58 9.82 9.07
C VAL A 21 -8.80 9.12 9.64
N ASN A 22 -9.42 8.28 8.82
CA ASN A 22 -10.50 7.41 9.26
C ASN A 22 -9.90 6.18 9.95
N TYR A 23 -10.47 5.80 11.07
CA TYR A 23 -10.06 4.64 11.85
C TYR A 23 -11.26 3.72 12.08
N SER A 24 -11.05 2.42 11.95
CA SER A 24 -12.04 1.41 12.34
C SER A 24 -11.35 0.22 12.99
N LEU A 25 -12.02 -0.33 14.00
CA LEU A 25 -11.63 -1.52 14.74
C LEU A 25 -12.81 -2.48 14.70
N HIS A 26 -12.77 -3.44 13.78
CA HIS A 26 -13.65 -4.61 13.83
C HIS A 26 -12.73 -5.82 14.05
N ASP A 27 -12.62 -6.74 13.09
CA ASP A 27 -11.71 -7.89 13.17
C ASP A 27 -10.24 -7.52 12.91
N GLU A 28 -10.02 -6.45 12.15
CA GLU A 28 -8.71 -5.87 11.86
C GLU A 28 -8.71 -4.36 12.19
N MET A 29 -7.54 -3.84 12.55
CA MET A 29 -7.33 -2.39 12.62
C MET A 29 -7.16 -1.86 11.21
N LYS A 30 -7.96 -0.85 10.85
CA LYS A 30 -7.88 -0.18 9.55
C LYS A 30 -7.75 1.33 9.72
N TYR A 31 -6.73 1.89 9.10
CA TYR A 31 -6.55 3.33 8.89
C TYR A 31 -6.81 3.64 7.42
N SER A 32 -7.63 4.65 7.11
CA SER A 32 -7.88 5.09 5.73
C SER A 32 -7.74 6.60 5.60
N ILE A 33 -7.08 7.04 4.52
CA ILE A 33 -6.93 8.44 4.14
C ILE A 33 -7.33 8.57 2.67
N VAL A 34 -8.17 9.55 2.35
CA VAL A 34 -8.59 9.85 0.98
C VAL A 34 -7.99 11.17 0.52
N LYS A 35 -7.35 11.18 -0.65
CA LYS A 35 -6.82 12.41 -1.27
C LYS A 35 -6.85 12.30 -2.80
N GLY A 36 -7.44 13.30 -3.46
CA GLY A 36 -7.35 13.45 -4.92
C GLY A 36 -7.78 12.20 -5.71
N GLY A 37 -8.91 11.58 -5.32
CA GLY A 37 -9.45 10.36 -5.93
C GLY A 37 -8.76 9.05 -5.51
N LEU A 38 -7.68 9.12 -4.74
CA LEU A 38 -6.99 7.96 -4.20
C LEU A 38 -7.42 7.68 -2.75
N GLU A 39 -7.51 6.40 -2.42
CA GLU A 39 -7.66 5.89 -1.06
C GLU A 39 -6.39 5.14 -0.66
N LEU A 40 -5.82 5.56 0.47
CA LEU A 40 -4.72 4.89 1.16
C LEU A 40 -5.30 4.17 2.36
N THR A 41 -5.18 2.85 2.40
CA THR A 41 -5.64 2.02 3.51
C THR A 41 -4.49 1.23 4.11
N HIS A 42 -4.30 1.28 5.42
CA HIS A 42 -3.41 0.38 6.14
C HIS A 42 -4.23 -0.50 7.07
N GLN A 43 -4.14 -1.81 6.87
CA GLN A 43 -4.92 -2.79 7.60
C GLN A 43 -4.04 -3.87 8.21
N PHE A 44 -4.31 -4.23 9.47
CA PHE A 44 -3.56 -5.27 10.16
C PHE A 44 -4.34 -5.87 11.32
N ASN A 45 -4.05 -7.14 11.62
CA ASN A 45 -4.50 -7.76 12.84
C ASN A 45 -3.58 -7.33 14.00
N PRO A 46 -4.09 -6.66 15.05
CA PRO A 46 -3.27 -6.18 16.15
C PRO A 46 -2.59 -7.31 16.97
N LYS A 47 -3.06 -8.56 16.85
CA LYS A 47 -2.42 -9.75 17.43
C LYS A 47 -1.31 -10.32 16.54
N PHE A 48 -1.37 -10.08 15.22
CA PHE A 48 -0.46 -10.65 14.22
C PHE A 48 -0.07 -9.63 13.13
N LEU A 49 0.89 -8.76 13.45
CA LEU A 49 1.37 -7.70 12.55
C LEU A 49 2.07 -8.23 11.28
N SER A 50 2.46 -9.51 11.24
CA SER A 50 3.03 -10.14 10.04
C SER A 50 2.06 -10.23 8.85
N LYS A 51 0.75 -10.03 9.09
CA LYS A 51 -0.28 -9.94 8.05
C LYS A 51 -0.66 -8.50 7.70
N SER A 52 0.10 -7.51 8.18
CA SER A 52 -0.16 -6.10 7.91
C SER A 52 -0.02 -5.79 6.43
N SER A 53 -0.93 -5.00 5.87
CA SER A 53 -0.88 -4.60 4.46
C SER A 53 -1.21 -3.14 4.26
N LEU A 54 -0.54 -2.55 3.28
CA LEU A 54 -0.81 -1.20 2.78
C LEU A 54 -1.45 -1.31 1.41
N LEU A 55 -2.59 -0.66 1.24
CA LEU A 55 -3.35 -0.58 0.02
C LEU A 55 -3.38 0.85 -0.48
N ILE A 56 -3.07 1.06 -1.75
CA ILE A 56 -3.16 2.34 -2.45
C ILE A 56 -3.99 2.11 -3.70
N GLN A 57 -5.15 2.73 -3.79
CA GLN A 57 -6.05 2.50 -4.92
C GLN A 57 -6.80 3.77 -5.34
N GLU A 58 -7.24 3.79 -6.59
CA GLU A 58 -8.27 4.74 -7.01
C GLU A 58 -9.63 4.34 -6.42
N ARG A 59 -10.40 5.32 -5.94
CA ARG A 59 -11.76 5.07 -5.41
C ARG A 59 -12.72 4.49 -6.44
N SER A 60 -12.43 4.69 -7.73
CA SER A 60 -13.20 4.18 -8.85
C SER A 60 -12.80 2.76 -9.27
N PHE A 61 -11.76 2.17 -8.65
CA PHE A 61 -11.29 0.83 -8.97
C PHE A 61 -12.38 -0.21 -8.74
N GLN A 62 -12.56 -1.09 -9.71
CA GLN A 62 -13.59 -2.13 -9.67
C GLN A 62 -12.94 -3.52 -9.57
N ASP A 63 -12.96 -4.12 -8.37
CA ASP A 63 -12.35 -5.43 -8.12
C ASP A 63 -12.89 -6.54 -9.06
N ASN A 64 -14.19 -6.50 -9.40
CA ASN A 64 -14.82 -7.43 -10.34
C ASN A 64 -14.37 -7.24 -11.80
N LEU A 65 -13.71 -6.11 -12.13
CA LEU A 65 -13.16 -5.82 -13.44
C LEU A 65 -11.62 -5.85 -13.46
N ALA A 66 -10.98 -6.35 -12.40
CA ALA A 66 -9.54 -6.52 -12.35
C ALA A 66 -9.10 -7.51 -13.45
N HIS A 67 -8.38 -7.00 -14.45
CA HIS A 67 -8.01 -7.78 -15.64
C HIS A 67 -6.50 -8.00 -15.79
N GLN A 68 -5.69 -7.14 -15.18
CA GLN A 68 -4.24 -7.24 -15.18
C GLN A 68 -3.81 -7.29 -13.72
N LYS A 69 -3.01 -8.30 -13.39
CA LYS A 69 -2.49 -8.51 -12.04
C LYS A 69 -1.04 -8.90 -12.15
N PHE A 70 -0.18 -8.10 -11.53
CA PHE A 70 1.23 -8.40 -11.34
C PHE A 70 1.45 -8.72 -9.88
N MET A 71 2.23 -9.77 -9.60
CA MET A 71 2.63 -10.12 -8.24
C MET A 71 4.13 -10.37 -8.19
N SER A 72 4.79 -9.79 -7.19
CA SER A 72 6.13 -10.14 -6.77
C SER A 72 6.10 -10.55 -5.30
N GLN A 73 6.73 -11.68 -4.98
CA GLN A 73 6.84 -12.17 -3.62
C GLN A 73 8.30 -12.29 -3.26
N LYS A 74 8.66 -11.76 -2.09
CA LYS A 74 10.00 -11.91 -1.57
C LYS A 74 10.20 -13.37 -1.21
N GLN A 75 11.25 -13.97 -1.77
CA GLN A 75 11.64 -15.33 -1.41
C GLN A 75 12.03 -15.36 0.08
N ARG A 76 11.32 -16.18 0.87
CA ARG A 76 11.61 -16.41 2.28
C ARG A 76 11.95 -17.88 2.45
N PHE A 77 13.00 -18.16 3.22
CA PHE A 77 13.43 -19.52 3.49
C PHE A 77 12.27 -20.32 4.12
N GLY A 78 11.94 -21.49 3.55
CA GLY A 78 10.86 -22.36 4.03
C GLY A 78 9.43 -21.99 3.58
N ILE A 79 9.22 -20.89 2.86
CA ILE A 79 7.89 -20.51 2.32
C ILE A 79 7.89 -20.68 0.81
N LYS A 80 7.04 -21.58 0.31
CA LYS A 80 6.85 -21.74 -1.14
C LYS A 80 6.15 -20.47 -1.69
N PRO A 81 6.72 -19.79 -2.69
CA PRO A 81 6.04 -18.67 -3.33
C PRO A 81 4.72 -19.16 -3.95
N LYS A 82 3.68 -18.32 -3.91
CA LYS A 82 2.43 -18.61 -4.60
C LYS A 82 2.72 -18.72 -6.09
N VAL A 83 2.35 -19.86 -6.68
CA VAL A 83 2.52 -20.12 -8.12
C VAL A 83 1.76 -19.04 -8.89
N ALA A 84 2.48 -18.24 -9.67
CA ALA A 84 1.85 -17.30 -10.59
C ALA A 84 1.08 -18.11 -11.64
N SER A 85 -0.24 -17.96 -11.70
CA SER A 85 -1.01 -18.57 -12.79
C SER A 85 -0.58 -17.93 -14.12
N PRO A 86 -0.67 -18.64 -15.27
CA PRO A 86 -0.36 -18.05 -16.59
C PRO A 86 -1.20 -16.81 -16.93
N VAL A 87 -2.35 -16.63 -16.25
CA VAL A 87 -3.23 -15.45 -16.36
C VAL A 87 -2.69 -14.26 -15.55
N MET A 88 -1.81 -14.49 -14.57
CA MET A 88 -1.13 -13.47 -13.76
C MET A 88 0.14 -12.91 -14.41
N SER A 89 0.50 -13.36 -15.61
CA SER A 89 1.66 -12.85 -16.35
C SER A 89 1.20 -12.11 -17.59
N SER A 90 0.87 -10.82 -17.44
CA SER A 90 0.97 -9.89 -18.56
C SER A 90 1.55 -8.56 -18.10
N VAL A 91 2.86 -8.43 -18.30
CA VAL A 91 3.61 -7.26 -18.78
C VAL A 91 2.97 -5.88 -18.50
N PHE A 92 3.04 -5.41 -17.26
CA PHE A 92 3.33 -4.00 -16.96
C PHE A 92 3.76 -3.91 -15.51
N PHE A 93 5.05 -3.72 -15.31
CA PHE A 93 5.56 -3.37 -14.00
C PHE A 93 6.48 -2.18 -14.16
N PRO A 94 6.08 -0.99 -13.68
CA PRO A 94 6.96 0.17 -13.70
C PRO A 94 8.26 -0.21 -12.99
N LYS A 95 9.40 0.00 -13.67
CA LYS A 95 10.71 -0.42 -13.16
C LYS A 95 11.00 0.21 -11.79
N GLU A 96 10.45 1.39 -11.56
CA GLU A 96 10.58 2.17 -10.34
C GLU A 96 9.94 1.47 -9.13
N LEU A 97 8.92 0.63 -9.33
CA LEU A 97 8.33 -0.16 -8.25
C LEU A 97 9.18 -1.42 -7.92
N LEU A 98 10.22 -1.73 -8.71
CA LEU A 98 11.03 -2.96 -8.51
C LEU A 98 11.85 -2.86 -7.23
N ASP A 99 12.21 -1.63 -6.84
CA ASP A 99 12.95 -1.40 -5.61
C ASP A 99 12.15 -1.76 -4.35
N LEU A 100 10.82 -1.71 -4.42
CA LEU A 100 9.95 -2.15 -3.32
C LEU A 100 9.93 -3.67 -3.16
N GLN A 101 10.13 -4.43 -4.24
CA GLN A 101 10.09 -5.91 -4.22
C GLN A 101 11.20 -6.52 -3.35
N LYS A 102 12.32 -5.82 -3.19
CA LYS A 102 13.42 -6.26 -2.31
C LYS A 102 12.99 -6.34 -0.84
N LYS A 103 11.99 -5.54 -0.46
CA LYS A 103 11.52 -5.37 0.92
C LYS A 103 10.15 -6.00 1.17
N PHE A 104 9.27 -5.97 0.19
CA PHE A 104 7.86 -6.33 0.35
C PHE A 104 7.39 -7.31 -0.73
N ASP A 105 6.38 -8.10 -0.39
CA ASP A 105 5.49 -8.69 -1.37
C ASP A 105 4.61 -7.58 -1.94
N LEU A 106 4.49 -7.54 -3.25
CA LEU A 106 3.84 -6.47 -3.99
C LEU A 106 2.85 -7.06 -4.97
N GLU A 107 1.62 -6.55 -4.94
CA GLU A 107 0.58 -6.86 -5.90
C GLU A 107 0.11 -5.56 -6.56
N VAL A 108 0.13 -5.50 -7.88
CA VAL A 108 -0.38 -4.37 -8.67
C VAL A 108 -1.48 -4.89 -9.56
N GLN A 109 -2.66 -4.29 -9.47
CA GLN A 109 -3.82 -4.62 -10.28
C GLN A 109 -4.25 -3.39 -11.09
N LYS A 110 -4.72 -3.64 -12.30
CA LYS A 110 -5.38 -2.65 -13.14
C LYS A 110 -6.74 -3.20 -13.56
N ASP A 111 -7.79 -2.41 -13.43
CA ASP A 111 -9.10 -2.78 -13.92
C ASP A 111 -9.27 -2.44 -15.42
N ARG A 112 -10.34 -2.93 -16.04
CA ARG A 112 -10.63 -2.66 -17.46
C ARG A 112 -10.85 -1.18 -17.80
N LYS A 113 -11.14 -0.35 -16.79
CA LYS A 113 -11.31 1.11 -16.94
C LYS A 113 -9.99 1.87 -16.79
N GLY A 114 -8.93 1.16 -16.45
CA GLY A 114 -7.59 1.70 -16.32
C GLY A 114 -7.24 2.19 -14.92
N HIS A 115 -8.09 1.93 -13.93
CA HIS A 115 -7.83 2.29 -12.54
C HIS A 115 -6.84 1.31 -11.91
N PHE A 116 -5.98 1.81 -11.04
CA PHE A 116 -4.96 1.02 -10.36
C PHE A 116 -5.29 0.73 -8.89
N LYS A 117 -4.83 -0.43 -8.45
CA LYS A 117 -4.81 -0.88 -7.05
C LYS A 117 -3.47 -1.52 -6.74
N VAL A 118 -2.81 -1.08 -5.68
CA VAL A 118 -1.51 -1.60 -5.24
C VAL A 118 -1.63 -2.10 -3.81
N THR A 119 -1.19 -3.33 -3.57
CA THR A 119 -1.12 -3.94 -2.24
C THR A 119 0.33 -4.27 -1.90
N ILE A 120 0.77 -3.84 -0.71
CA ILE A 120 2.12 -4.06 -0.19
C ILE A 120 2.00 -4.83 1.12
N SER A 121 2.68 -5.96 1.22
CA SER A 121 2.61 -6.85 2.38
C SER A 121 3.95 -7.57 2.62
N PRO A 122 4.38 -7.79 3.87
CA PRO A 122 3.88 -7.20 5.09
C PRO A 122 4.32 -5.74 5.19
N PHE A 123 3.43 -4.84 5.60
CA PHE A 123 3.76 -3.43 5.79
C PHE A 123 3.68 -3.04 7.26
N VAL A 124 4.81 -3.01 7.96
CA VAL A 124 4.89 -2.59 9.37
C VAL A 124 5.79 -1.37 9.45
N PRO A 125 5.26 -0.14 9.25
CA PRO A 125 6.08 1.06 9.20
C PRO A 125 6.70 1.29 10.58
N LYS A 126 7.99 1.66 10.64
CA LYS A 126 8.69 2.02 11.89
C LYS A 126 8.72 3.53 12.10
N SER A 127 8.73 4.29 11.01
CA SER A 127 8.77 5.75 10.97
C SER A 127 7.76 6.32 9.98
N ILE A 128 7.54 7.64 10.03
CA ILE A 128 6.72 8.35 9.04
C ILE A 128 7.32 8.24 7.64
N TYR A 129 8.66 8.16 7.53
CA TYR A 129 9.35 8.07 6.26
C TYR A 129 9.13 6.74 5.56
N ASP A 130 8.91 5.66 6.31
CA ASP A 130 8.53 4.37 5.72
C ASP A 130 7.19 4.46 4.99
N ILE A 131 6.26 5.25 5.52
CA ILE A 131 4.95 5.49 4.91
C ILE A 131 5.10 6.48 3.75
N LEU A 132 5.73 7.64 3.99
CA LEU A 132 5.90 8.69 2.99
C LEU A 132 6.62 8.18 1.73
N ASN A 133 7.76 7.54 1.90
CA ASN A 133 8.61 7.12 0.78
C ASN A 133 7.89 6.05 -0.06
N VAL A 134 7.25 5.07 0.59
CA VAL A 134 6.53 4.00 -0.12
C VAL A 134 5.31 4.57 -0.83
N VAL A 135 4.47 5.34 -0.14
CA VAL A 135 3.23 5.89 -0.72
C VAL A 135 3.54 6.88 -1.83
N ASN A 136 4.51 7.79 -1.65
CA ASN A 136 4.86 8.77 -2.69
C ASN A 136 5.55 8.12 -3.88
N LEU A 137 6.41 7.11 -3.68
CA LEU A 137 6.99 6.35 -4.79
C LEU A 137 5.88 5.74 -5.64
N VAL A 138 4.99 4.96 -5.02
CA VAL A 138 3.85 4.34 -5.73
C VAL A 138 2.98 5.39 -6.42
N SER A 139 2.73 6.50 -5.73
CA SER A 139 1.87 7.57 -6.24
C SER A 139 2.47 8.29 -7.46
N ARG A 140 3.77 8.57 -7.44
CA ARG A 140 4.49 9.16 -8.58
C ARG A 140 4.54 8.22 -9.75
N THR A 141 4.83 6.95 -9.49
CA THR A 141 5.03 5.97 -10.56
C THR A 141 3.73 5.67 -11.32
N LEU A 142 2.58 5.60 -10.64
CA LEU A 142 1.31 5.24 -11.29
C LEU A 142 0.42 6.43 -11.65
N TRP A 143 0.49 7.54 -10.91
CA TRP A 143 -0.39 8.70 -11.12
C TRP A 143 0.36 10.02 -11.26
N VAL A 144 1.70 10.01 -11.39
CA VAL A 144 2.56 11.19 -11.64
C VAL A 144 2.32 12.31 -10.62
N LYS A 145 1.99 11.96 -9.38
CA LYS A 145 1.70 12.92 -8.30
C LYS A 145 2.16 12.43 -6.95
N ASN A 146 2.43 13.38 -6.05
CA ASN A 146 2.70 13.10 -4.64
C ASN A 146 1.38 12.90 -3.87
N PHE A 147 1.31 11.86 -3.05
CA PHE A 147 0.19 11.68 -2.12
C PHE A 147 0.38 12.58 -0.90
N PHE A 148 1.54 12.52 -0.26
CA PHE A 148 1.91 13.37 0.86
C PHE A 148 2.89 14.46 0.41
N ALA A 149 2.86 15.62 1.06
CA ALA A 149 3.84 16.67 0.82
C ALA A 149 5.23 16.21 1.28
N GLU A 150 6.28 16.51 0.51
CA GLU A 150 7.67 16.11 0.84
C GLU A 150 8.31 16.98 1.93
N GLY A 151 7.71 18.12 2.26
CA GLY A 151 8.22 19.11 3.21
C GLY A 151 7.81 18.91 4.66
N ILE A 152 7.56 17.67 5.12
CA ILE A 152 7.27 17.41 6.53
C ILE A 152 8.56 17.61 7.32
N ARG A 153 8.85 18.87 7.66
CA ARG A 153 9.90 19.22 8.63
C ARG A 153 9.40 18.85 10.03
N ASN A 154 10.29 18.24 10.81
CA ASN A 154 10.06 17.90 12.22
C ASN A 154 9.65 19.17 12.98
#